data_AF-A0A8C2YYA5-F1
#
_entry.id   AF-A0A8C2YYA5-F1
#
_cell.length_a   1.000
_cell.length_b   1.000
_cell.length_c   1.000
_cell.angle_alpha   90.00
_cell.angle_beta   90.00
_cell.angle_gamma   90.00
#
_symmetry.space_group_name_H-M   'P 1'
#
loop_
_entity.id
_entity.type
_entity.pdbx_description
1 polymer ?
#
loop_
_entity_poly.entity_id
_entity_poly.type
_entity_poly.pdbx_seq_one_letter_code
_entity_poly.pdbx_strand_id
1 'polypeptide(L)'
;MGQMKFNTTEENYADVYRNDLPSPDTLLAELHCWRIKWKHRGKEVRLPTTIHETLQLPDVKFFPNVDSFLKVLSALPVLKLEDNKSDKASDRLQAYLDSVPATHWNKSLAMLNINTHVKHDLDVMVDKYCRLYPEDDPEAEADAEEVAEEEAPTK
;
A
#
# COMPACT_ATOMS: atom_id res chain seq x y z
N MET A 1 3.14 28.05 -18.08
CA MET A 1 2.27 28.40 -16.93
C MET A 1 1.63 27.11 -16.42
N GLY A 2 2.11 26.57 -15.30
CA GLY A 2 1.50 25.38 -14.70
C GLY A 2 0.19 25.77 -14.01
N GLN A 3 -0.93 25.33 -14.57
CA GLN A 3 -2.20 25.31 -13.85
C GLN A 3 -2.13 24.12 -12.87
N MET A 4 -2.41 24.37 -11.59
CA MET A 4 -2.84 23.28 -10.70
C MET A 4 -4.20 22.84 -11.22
N LYS A 5 -4.22 21.76 -12.01
CA LYS A 5 -5.46 21.14 -12.46
C LYS A 5 -5.99 20.34 -11.29
N PHE A 6 -6.87 20.94 -10.49
CA PHE A 6 -7.86 20.17 -9.75
C PHE A 6 -8.94 19.83 -10.76
N ASN A 7 -8.95 18.57 -11.15
CA ASN A 7 -9.93 17.98 -12.05
C ASN A 7 -11.27 18.12 -11.33
N THR A 8 -12.17 18.97 -11.83
CA THR A 8 -13.45 19.31 -11.21
C THR A 8 -14.43 18.13 -11.07
N THR A 9 -14.00 16.91 -11.43
CA THR A 9 -14.70 15.66 -11.10
C THR A 9 -14.39 15.15 -9.67
N GLU A 10 -13.37 15.70 -9.01
CA GLU A 10 -12.96 15.34 -7.63
C GLU A 10 -13.76 16.06 -6.53
N GLU A 11 -14.54 17.09 -6.87
CA GLU A 11 -15.47 17.72 -5.91
C GLU A 11 -16.52 16.72 -5.38
N ASN A 12 -16.82 15.65 -6.14
CA ASN A 12 -17.67 14.54 -5.70
C ASN A 12 -16.97 13.54 -4.76
N TYR A 13 -15.63 13.46 -4.77
CA TYR A 13 -14.89 12.54 -3.88
C TYR A 13 -14.65 13.14 -2.50
N ALA A 14 -14.75 14.45 -2.35
CA ALA A 14 -14.67 15.11 -1.05
C ALA A 14 -15.70 14.58 -0.05
N ASP A 15 -16.91 14.23 -0.51
CA ASP A 15 -17.96 13.65 0.32
C ASP A 15 -17.57 12.27 0.89
N VAL A 16 -16.71 11.52 0.19
CA VAL A 16 -16.20 10.22 0.68
C VAL A 16 -15.37 10.41 1.94
N TYR A 17 -14.60 11.50 2.01
CA TYR A 17 -13.71 11.81 3.12
C TYR A 17 -14.35 12.77 4.14
N ARG A 18 -15.67 12.98 4.06
CA ARG A 18 -16.40 13.90 4.95
C ARG A 18 -16.17 13.60 6.43
N ASN A 19 -16.00 12.33 6.80
CA ASN A 19 -15.75 11.92 8.19
C ASN A 19 -14.30 12.15 8.64
N ASP A 20 -13.37 12.29 7.70
CA ASP A 20 -11.94 12.48 7.96
C ASP A 20 -11.56 13.98 8.03
N LEU A 21 -12.51 14.88 7.76
CA LEU A 21 -12.30 16.33 7.72
C LEU A 21 -12.72 17.01 9.02
N PRO A 22 -11.94 18.00 9.52
CA PRO A 22 -12.29 18.76 10.72
C PRO A 22 -13.59 19.55 10.62
N SER A 23 -13.92 20.08 9.44
CA SER A 23 -15.10 20.94 9.22
C SER A 23 -15.62 20.79 7.79
N PRO A 24 -16.34 19.69 7.49
CA PRO A 24 -16.65 19.31 6.13
C PRO A 24 -17.55 20.31 5.40
N ASP A 25 -18.46 20.97 6.14
CA ASP A 25 -19.36 21.99 5.58
C ASP A 25 -18.62 23.24 5.05
N THR A 26 -17.38 23.45 5.51
CA THR A 26 -16.56 24.59 5.10
C THR A 26 -15.54 24.24 4.01
N LEU A 27 -15.42 22.96 3.65
CA LEU A 27 -14.41 22.48 2.71
C LEU A 27 -14.49 23.18 1.35
N LEU A 28 -15.69 23.35 0.79
CA LEU A 28 -15.86 24.00 -0.53
C LEU A 28 -15.39 25.45 -0.52
N ALA A 29 -15.72 26.20 0.54
CA ALA A 29 -15.28 27.57 0.71
C ALA A 29 -13.75 27.63 0.88
N GLU A 30 -13.20 26.71 1.66
CA GLU A 30 -11.76 26.62 1.91
C GLU A 30 -10.96 26.26 0.65
N LEU A 31 -11.43 25.28 -0.14
CA LEU A 31 -10.87 24.92 -1.45
C LEU A 31 -10.92 26.10 -2.43
N HIS A 32 -12.01 26.87 -2.41
CA HIS A 32 -12.11 28.07 -3.23
C HIS A 32 -11.08 29.13 -2.83
N CYS A 33 -10.93 29.40 -1.54
CA CYS A 33 -9.90 30.31 -1.01
C CYS A 33 -8.48 29.82 -1.34
N TRP A 34 -8.23 28.51 -1.20
CA TRP A 34 -6.97 27.86 -1.57
C TRP A 34 -6.66 28.06 -3.06
N ARG A 35 -7.63 27.84 -3.94
CA ARG A 35 -7.49 28.06 -5.38
C ARG A 35 -7.16 29.52 -5.72
N ILE A 36 -7.83 30.48 -5.08
CA ILE A 36 -7.56 31.92 -5.28
C ILE A 36 -6.13 32.25 -4.86
N LYS A 37 -5.68 31.78 -3.70
CA LYS A 37 -4.31 31.98 -3.18
C LYS A 37 -3.26 31.58 -4.21
N TRP A 38 -3.40 30.39 -4.79
CA TRP A 38 -2.45 29.88 -5.80
C TRP A 38 -2.61 30.51 -7.19
N LYS A 39 -3.81 31.02 -7.52
CA LYS A 39 -4.07 31.75 -8.77
C LYS A 39 -3.38 33.12 -8.78
N HIS A 40 -3.34 33.80 -7.64
CA HIS A 40 -2.78 35.15 -7.50
C HIS A 40 -1.34 35.19 -6.95
N ARG A 41 -0.68 34.04 -6.83
CA ARG A 41 0.71 33.99 -6.37
C ARG A 41 1.64 34.80 -7.29
N GLY A 42 2.69 35.39 -6.71
CA GLY A 42 3.76 36.05 -7.47
C GLY A 42 4.50 35.05 -8.38
N LYS A 43 5.01 35.52 -9.53
CA LYS A 43 5.73 34.67 -10.51
C LYS A 43 6.99 34.00 -9.94
N GLU A 44 7.51 34.48 -8.82
CA GLU A 44 8.69 33.97 -8.12
C GLU A 44 8.38 32.80 -7.18
N VAL A 45 7.11 32.56 -6.85
CA VAL A 45 6.70 31.47 -5.95
C VAL A 45 6.51 30.20 -6.77
N ARG A 46 7.46 29.27 -6.64
CA ARG A 46 7.37 27.92 -7.18
C ARG A 46 6.18 27.20 -6.53
N LEU A 47 5.29 26.62 -7.34
CA LEU A 47 4.21 25.80 -6.78
C LEU A 47 4.78 24.46 -6.32
N PRO A 48 4.27 23.93 -5.21
CA PRO A 48 4.49 22.54 -4.90
C PRO A 48 3.93 21.67 -6.03
N THR A 49 4.72 20.66 -6.40
CA THR A 49 4.40 19.69 -7.45
C THR A 49 3.96 18.35 -6.86
N THR A 50 4.17 18.16 -5.56
CA THR A 50 3.77 16.95 -4.82
C THR A 50 2.94 17.31 -3.59
N ILE A 51 2.16 16.35 -3.10
CA ILE A 51 1.40 16.48 -1.83
C ILE A 51 2.38 16.74 -0.68
N HIS A 52 3.51 16.04 -0.65
CA HIS A 52 4.55 16.24 0.36
C HIS A 52 5.12 17.67 0.36
N GLU A 53 5.47 18.22 -0.81
CA GLU A 53 5.90 19.63 -0.92
C GLU A 53 4.80 20.60 -0.46
N THR A 54 3.54 20.29 -0.75
CA THR A 54 2.40 21.12 -0.34
C THR A 54 2.22 21.13 1.18
N LEU A 55 2.34 19.98 1.82
CA LEU A 55 2.22 19.82 3.27
C LEU A 55 3.34 20.53 4.06
N GLN A 56 4.49 20.80 3.43
CA GLN A 56 5.59 21.55 4.05
C GLN A 56 5.36 23.06 4.08
N LEU A 57 4.37 23.57 3.35
CA LEU A 57 4.11 25.00 3.31
C LEU A 57 3.52 25.47 4.65
N PRO A 58 4.04 26.54 5.27
CA PRO A 58 3.47 27.11 6.50
C PRO A 58 1.99 27.47 6.31
N ASP A 59 1.69 27.88 5.08
CA ASP A 59 0.40 28.32 4.59
C ASP A 59 -0.70 27.26 4.64
N VAL A 60 -0.37 25.97 4.54
CA VAL A 60 -1.37 24.89 4.54
C VAL A 60 -2.07 24.78 5.90
N LYS A 61 -1.40 25.19 6.98
CA LYS A 61 -1.93 25.14 8.35
C LYS A 61 -3.11 26.08 8.58
N PHE A 62 -3.29 27.09 7.72
CA PHE A 62 -4.46 27.98 7.76
C PHE A 62 -5.68 27.40 7.03
N PHE A 63 -5.50 26.25 6.36
CA PHE A 63 -6.52 25.54 5.61
C PHE A 63 -6.63 24.12 6.21
N PRO A 64 -7.29 23.97 7.38
CA PRO A 64 -7.31 22.71 8.13
C PRO A 64 -8.03 21.57 7.39
N ASN A 65 -9.03 21.86 6.57
CA ASN A 65 -9.68 20.83 5.76
C ASN A 65 -8.77 20.41 4.60
N VAL A 66 -8.11 21.34 3.92
CA VAL A 66 -7.15 21.04 2.85
C VAL A 66 -5.94 20.27 3.39
N ASP A 67 -5.41 20.65 4.55
CA ASP A 67 -4.30 19.95 5.22
C ASP A 67 -4.69 18.50 5.57
N SER A 68 -5.87 18.31 6.17
CA SER A 68 -6.38 16.97 6.52
C SER A 68 -6.62 16.13 5.27
N PHE A 69 -7.23 16.72 4.23
CA PHE A 69 -7.46 16.07 2.95
C PHE A 69 -6.16 15.61 2.28
N LEU A 70 -5.14 16.47 2.25
CA LEU A 70 -3.83 16.13 1.70
C LEU A 70 -3.12 15.04 2.50
N LYS A 71 -3.27 15.03 3.84
CA LYS A 71 -2.73 13.96 4.69
C LYS A 71 -3.42 12.63 4.43
N VAL A 72 -4.74 12.61 4.34
CA VAL A 72 -5.52 11.42 3.96
C VAL A 72 -5.03 10.90 2.61
N LEU A 73 -4.97 11.76 1.60
CA LEU A 73 -4.46 11.41 0.28
C LEU A 73 -3.01 10.90 0.28
N SER A 74 -2.16 11.42 1.17
CA SER A 74 -0.77 10.95 1.31
C SER A 74 -0.62 9.58 1.98
N ALA A 75 -1.59 9.21 2.82
CA ALA A 75 -1.61 7.94 3.53
C ALA A 75 -2.32 6.83 2.73
N LEU A 76 -3.16 7.21 1.77
CA LEU A 76 -3.71 6.25 0.82
C LEU A 76 -2.57 5.71 -0.04
N PRO A 77 -2.49 4.38 -0.25
CA PRO A 77 -1.66 3.84 -1.32
C PRO A 77 -2.27 4.33 -2.63
N VAL A 78 -1.85 5.52 -3.07
CA VAL A 78 -2.19 6.04 -4.38
C VAL A 78 -1.42 5.16 -5.35
N LEU A 79 -2.06 4.07 -5.76
CA LEU A 79 -1.76 3.37 -7.01
C LEU A 79 -2.12 4.33 -8.16
N LYS A 80 -1.46 5.49 -8.23
CA LYS A 80 -1.23 6.08 -9.54
C LYS A 80 -0.21 5.15 -10.16
N LEU A 81 -0.76 4.18 -10.89
CA LEU A 81 -0.10 3.63 -12.05
C LEU A 81 0.19 4.85 -12.93
N GLU A 82 1.32 5.50 -12.70
CA GLU A 82 1.89 6.42 -13.68
C GLU A 82 1.88 5.64 -14.98
N ASP A 83 1.15 6.14 -15.96
CA ASP A 83 0.88 5.53 -17.28
C ASP A 83 2.16 5.54 -18.16
N ASN A 84 3.29 5.26 -17.53
CA ASN A 84 4.62 5.28 -18.08
C ASN A 84 5.03 3.83 -18.32
N LYS A 85 4.58 3.31 -19.47
CA LYS A 85 5.10 2.13 -20.16
C LYS A 85 5.17 0.87 -19.28
N SER A 86 4.13 0.04 -19.39
CA SER A 86 4.07 -1.34 -18.90
C SER A 86 4.48 -1.44 -17.43
N ASP A 87 3.49 -1.40 -16.52
CA ASP A 87 3.76 -1.76 -15.14
C ASP A 87 4.27 -3.20 -15.11
N LYS A 88 5.60 -3.35 -14.96
CA LYS A 88 6.26 -4.64 -14.95
C LYS A 88 5.68 -5.55 -13.87
N ALA A 89 5.13 -4.98 -12.79
CA ALA A 89 4.42 -5.75 -11.76
C ALA A 89 3.14 -6.38 -12.33
N SER A 90 2.31 -5.60 -13.03
CA SER A 90 1.13 -6.10 -13.75
C SER A 90 1.47 -7.14 -14.82
N ASP A 91 2.52 -6.92 -15.62
CA ASP A 91 2.94 -7.91 -16.63
C ASP A 91 3.37 -9.23 -16.00
N ARG A 92 4.09 -9.17 -14.86
CA ARG A 92 4.50 -10.35 -14.10
C ARG A 92 3.33 -11.06 -13.44
N LEU A 93 2.33 -10.31 -12.95
CA LEU A 93 1.10 -10.89 -12.43
C LEU A 93 0.34 -11.61 -13.55
N GLN A 94 0.20 -10.99 -14.72
CA GLN A 94 -0.49 -11.60 -15.85
C GLN A 94 0.23 -12.87 -16.30
N ALA A 95 1.56 -12.84 -16.39
CA ALA A 95 2.36 -14.02 -16.72
C ALA A 95 2.18 -15.16 -15.69
N TYR A 96 2.07 -14.84 -14.40
CA TYR A 96 1.76 -15.83 -13.36
C TYR A 96 0.37 -16.46 -13.58
N LEU A 97 -0.65 -15.63 -13.80
CA LEU A 97 -2.03 -16.10 -14.02
C LEU A 97 -2.18 -16.95 -15.29
N ASP A 98 -1.43 -16.62 -16.35
CA ASP A 98 -1.43 -17.37 -17.60
C ASP A 98 -0.68 -18.71 -17.47
N SER A 99 0.33 -18.76 -16.59
CA SER A 99 1.17 -19.96 -16.40
C SER A 99 0.59 -20.98 -15.41
N VAL A 100 -0.28 -20.56 -14.50
CA VAL A 100 -0.81 -21.39 -13.41
C VAL A 100 -2.31 -21.61 -13.59
N PRO A 101 -2.83 -22.86 -13.57
CA PRO A 101 -4.26 -23.12 -13.59
C PRO A 101 -4.97 -22.46 -12.40
N ALA A 102 -6.22 -22.01 -12.59
CA ALA A 102 -6.98 -21.28 -11.57
C ALA A 102 -7.13 -22.02 -10.23
N THR A 103 -7.07 -23.35 -10.24
CA THR A 103 -7.10 -24.20 -9.03
C THR A 103 -5.87 -24.05 -8.14
N HIS A 104 -4.76 -23.57 -8.68
CA HIS A 104 -3.48 -23.42 -7.99
C HIS A 104 -3.10 -21.95 -7.76
N TRP A 105 -4.01 -21.01 -8.03
CA TRP A 105 -3.78 -19.60 -7.74
C TRP A 105 -3.65 -19.38 -6.24
N ASN A 106 -2.50 -18.85 -5.83
CA ASN A 106 -2.21 -18.57 -4.44
C ASN A 106 -1.72 -17.12 -4.31
N LYS A 107 -2.30 -16.37 -3.38
CA LYS A 107 -1.97 -14.96 -3.16
C LYS A 107 -0.50 -14.76 -2.78
N SER A 108 0.05 -15.63 -1.95
CA SER A 108 1.46 -15.58 -1.53
C SER A 108 2.39 -15.85 -2.71
N LEU A 109 2.03 -16.80 -3.59
CA LEU A 109 2.83 -17.15 -4.76
C LEU A 109 2.76 -16.07 -5.85
N ALA A 110 1.57 -15.47 -6.04
CA ALA A 110 1.40 -14.30 -6.89
C ALA A 110 2.26 -13.13 -6.41
N MET A 111 2.26 -12.85 -5.09
CA MET A 111 3.10 -11.81 -4.50
C MET A 111 4.59 -12.04 -4.75
N LEU A 112 5.08 -13.28 -4.65
CA LEU A 112 6.48 -13.60 -4.95
C LEU A 112 6.81 -13.37 -6.43
N ASN A 113 5.93 -13.80 -7.34
CA ASN A 113 6.11 -13.66 -8.79
C ASN A 113 6.12 -12.19 -9.25
N ILE A 114 5.21 -11.38 -8.70
CA ILE A 114 5.18 -9.93 -8.93
C ILE A 114 6.48 -9.28 -8.46
N ASN A 115 7.05 -9.77 -7.35
CA ASN A 115 8.23 -9.17 -6.72
C ASN A 115 9.56 -9.83 -7.09
N THR A 116 9.62 -10.63 -8.15
CA THR A 116 10.86 -11.30 -8.64
C THR A 116 12.10 -10.41 -8.80
N HIS A 117 11.92 -9.11 -9.05
CA HIS A 117 13.01 -8.13 -9.09
C HIS A 117 13.67 -7.81 -7.74
N VAL A 118 13.00 -8.08 -6.63
CA VAL A 118 13.55 -7.92 -5.28
C VAL A 118 14.52 -9.09 -5.05
N LYS A 119 15.74 -8.79 -4.62
CA LYS A 119 16.71 -9.82 -4.27
C LYS A 119 16.28 -10.47 -2.96
N HIS A 120 15.91 -11.74 -3.02
CA HIS A 120 15.54 -12.53 -1.86
C HIS A 120 16.70 -13.47 -1.50
N ASP A 121 17.00 -13.57 -0.21
CA ASP A 121 17.85 -14.63 0.33
C ASP A 121 16.95 -15.82 0.67
N LEU A 122 16.96 -16.84 -0.20
CA LEU A 122 16.09 -18.00 -0.08
C LEU A 122 16.41 -18.81 1.18
N ASP A 123 17.67 -18.90 1.56
CA ASP A 123 18.11 -19.69 2.72
C ASP A 123 17.52 -19.11 4.01
N VAL A 124 17.57 -17.77 4.15
CA VAL A 124 16.97 -17.07 5.29
C VAL A 124 15.45 -17.18 5.28
N MET A 125 14.82 -17.14 4.11
CA MET A 125 13.36 -17.29 4.00
C MET A 125 12.88 -18.68 4.39
N VAL A 126 13.59 -19.73 3.96
CA VAL A 126 13.29 -21.12 4.29
C VAL A 126 13.53 -21.37 5.78
N ASP A 127 14.68 -20.94 6.33
CA ASP A 127 14.96 -21.07 7.77
C ASP A 127 13.89 -20.37 8.62
N LYS A 128 13.46 -19.17 8.22
CA LYS A 128 12.38 -18.46 8.92
C LYS A 128 11.03 -19.18 8.80
N TYR A 129 10.73 -19.77 7.65
CA TYR A 129 9.52 -20.56 7.45
C TYR A 129 9.52 -21.80 8.35
N CYS A 130 10.59 -22.60 8.32
CA CYS A 130 10.72 -23.81 9.14
C CYS A 130 10.65 -23.53 10.64
N ARG A 131 11.15 -22.36 11.10
CA ARG A 131 11.02 -21.95 12.51
C ARG A 131 9.61 -21.52 12.91
N LEU A 132 8.86 -20.91 11.99
CA LEU A 132 7.51 -20.40 12.26
C LEU A 132 6.44 -21.47 12.08
N TYR A 133 6.71 -22.45 11.23
CA TYR A 133 5.88 -23.61 10.96
C TYR A 133 6.77 -24.85 11.10
N PRO A 134 7.08 -25.27 12.34
CA PRO A 134 7.58 -26.61 12.54
C PRO A 134 6.56 -27.57 11.92
N GLU A 135 7.01 -28.47 11.05
CA GLU A 135 6.18 -29.61 10.68
C GLU A 135 5.97 -30.37 12.00
N ASP A 136 4.79 -30.26 12.61
CA ASP A 136 4.37 -31.18 13.66
C ASP A 136 4.25 -32.53 12.97
N ASP A 137 5.34 -33.28 12.95
CA ASP A 137 5.45 -34.56 12.27
C ASP A 137 4.71 -35.62 13.11
N PRO A 138 3.48 -36.04 12.73
CA PRO A 138 2.74 -37.04 13.51
C PRO A 138 3.39 -38.43 13.43
N GLU A 139 4.36 -38.65 12.54
CA GLU A 139 5.10 -39.91 12.42
C GLU A 139 6.27 -40.00 13.42
N ALA A 140 6.77 -38.88 13.96
CA ALA A 140 7.80 -38.88 15.01
C ALA A 140 7.26 -39.22 16.41
N GLU A 141 5.97 -38.95 16.67
CA GLU A 141 5.30 -39.32 17.93
C GLU A 141 4.99 -40.84 17.99
N ALA A 142 4.76 -41.48 16.85
CA ALA A 142 4.50 -42.93 16.78
C ALA A 142 5.77 -43.77 17.03
N ASP A 143 6.92 -43.36 16.50
CA ASP A 143 8.21 -44.01 16.79
C ASP A 143 8.66 -43.79 18.24
N ALA A 144 8.23 -42.70 18.90
CA ALA A 144 8.54 -42.44 20.30
C ALA A 144 7.69 -43.27 21.28
N GLU A 145 6.43 -43.58 20.93
CA GLU A 145 5.58 -44.47 21.72
C GLU A 145 5.96 -45.96 21.57
N GLU A 146 6.36 -46.43 20.37
CA GLU A 146 6.83 -47.82 20.18
C GLU A 146 8.12 -48.11 20.96
N VAL A 147 9.06 -47.17 20.99
CA VAL A 147 10.32 -47.33 21.75
C VAL A 147 10.09 -47.28 23.27
N ALA A 148 9.05 -46.57 23.74
CA ALA A 148 8.70 -46.51 25.16
C ALA A 148 7.99 -47.78 25.68
N GLU A 149 7.24 -48.50 24.83
CA GLU A 149 6.64 -49.79 25.20
C GLU A 149 7.65 -50.95 25.20
N GLU A 150 8.71 -50.91 24.38
CA GLU A 150 9.73 -51.97 24.34
C GLU A 150 10.70 -51.94 25.54
N GLU A 151 10.92 -50.77 26.17
CA GLU A 151 11.82 -50.61 27.33
C GLU A 151 11.14 -50.81 28.70
N ALA A 152 9.84 -51.10 28.76
CA ALA A 152 9.15 -51.36 30.03
C ALA A 152 9.55 -52.74 30.62
N PRO A 153 10.13 -52.81 31.84
CA PRO A 153 10.57 -54.07 32.41
C PRO A 153 9.35 -54.94 32.78
N THR A 154 9.31 -56.13 32.19
CA THR A 154 8.42 -57.23 32.58
C THR A 154 8.63 -57.53 34.07
N LYS A 155 7.56 -57.42 34.84
CA LYS A 155 7.51 -57.79 36.25
C LYS A 155 6.89 -59.17 36.41
#